data_AF-A0A940I6R7-F1
#
_entry.id   AF-A0A940I6R7-F1
#
_cell.length_a   1.000
_cell.length_b   1.000
_cell.length_c   1.000
_cell.angle_alpha   90.00
_cell.angle_beta   90.00
_cell.angle_gamma   90.00
#
_symmetry.space_group_name_H-M   'P 1'
#
loop_
_entity.id
_entity.type
_entity.pdbx_description
1 polymer ?
#
loop_
_entity_poly.entity_id
_entity_poly.type
_entity_poly.pdbx_seq_one_letter_code
_entity_poly.pdbx_strand_id
1 'polypeptide(L)'
;MPRDREGEFEPLLIARHQREFGDLEGKILSLYARGMSVRDIREHLQDLYGLELSAAFISRLTDRVLQEVKDWQQCPLESVYVTELQSRGVEDILIACVDGLKGFPEAIESIFPQTRVQLCVIHQIRNSLRYISYKDQREFMKDLRRVYQAPTKAVAEEELVQLEKKWGQRYPIVIRSWKSKWEHLSTYFEYSPEIRKLIYTT
;
A
#
# COMPACT_ATOMS: atom_id res chain seq x y z
N MET A 1 3.09 16.98 -45.95
CA MET A 1 1.69 17.44 -46.00
C MET A 1 1.61 18.56 -47.01
N PRO A 2 0.79 18.44 -48.07
CA PRO A 2 0.50 19.53 -48.98
C PRO A 2 -0.03 20.74 -48.20
N ARG A 3 0.38 21.95 -48.57
CA ARG A 3 -0.13 23.21 -48.02
C ARG A 3 -0.77 24.01 -49.15
N ASP A 4 -1.87 24.66 -48.86
CA ASP A 4 -2.48 25.64 -49.73
C ASP A 4 -1.73 26.98 -49.66
N ARG A 5 -2.00 27.85 -50.62
CA ARG A 5 -1.30 29.13 -50.80
C ARG A 5 -1.58 30.12 -49.67
N GLU A 6 -2.80 30.09 -49.12
CA GLU A 6 -3.26 30.98 -48.05
C GLU A 6 -3.06 30.38 -46.64
N GLY A 7 -2.68 29.10 -46.54
CA GLY A 7 -2.47 28.44 -45.26
C GLY A 7 -3.76 28.14 -44.49
N GLU A 8 -4.91 28.07 -45.17
CA GLU A 8 -6.24 27.80 -44.60
C GLU A 8 -6.59 26.30 -44.59
N PHE A 9 -5.86 25.45 -45.32
CA PHE A 9 -6.16 24.02 -45.40
C PHE A 9 -5.95 23.27 -44.08
N GLU A 10 -7.03 22.78 -43.47
CA GLU A 10 -6.96 21.87 -42.32
C GLU A 10 -7.09 20.40 -42.77
N PRO A 11 -6.07 19.54 -42.52
CA PRO A 11 -6.16 18.14 -42.89
C PRO A 11 -7.12 17.38 -41.98
N LEU A 12 -8.08 16.67 -42.58
CA LEU A 12 -9.12 15.90 -41.86
C LEU A 12 -8.59 14.66 -41.12
N LEU A 13 -7.49 14.06 -41.59
CA LEU A 13 -6.95 12.80 -41.06
C LEU A 13 -5.85 12.97 -39.99
N ILE A 14 -5.04 14.03 -40.10
CA ILE A 14 -3.95 14.35 -39.16
C ILE A 14 -3.98 15.85 -38.97
N ALA A 15 -4.41 16.32 -37.80
CA ALA A 15 -4.51 17.74 -37.52
C ALA A 15 -3.14 18.43 -37.67
N ARG A 16 -3.15 19.72 -38.00
CA ARG A 16 -1.90 20.48 -38.09
C ARG A 16 -1.15 20.39 -36.76
N HIS A 17 0.14 20.06 -36.83
CA HIS A 17 1.01 19.84 -35.67
C HIS A 17 0.67 18.62 -34.79
N GLN A 18 -0.29 17.78 -35.18
CA GLN A 18 -0.52 16.50 -34.51
C GLN A 18 0.66 15.57 -34.75
N ARG A 19 1.39 15.26 -33.67
CA ARG A 19 2.53 14.33 -33.65
C ARG A 19 2.23 13.06 -32.85
N GLU A 20 1.04 12.96 -32.27
CA GLU A 20 0.66 11.88 -31.37
C GLU A 20 -0.17 10.83 -32.10
N PHE A 21 0.31 9.58 -32.03
CA PHE A 21 -0.30 8.40 -32.60
C PHE A 21 -1.01 7.60 -31.49
N GLY A 22 -2.34 7.71 -31.41
CA GLY A 22 -3.24 6.77 -30.70
C GLY A 22 -2.87 6.32 -29.26
N ASP A 23 -3.27 5.09 -28.91
CA ASP A 23 -3.12 4.35 -27.62
C ASP A 23 -1.65 4.13 -27.16
N LEU A 24 -0.67 4.77 -27.82
CA LEU A 24 0.73 4.66 -27.46
C LEU A 24 1.02 5.27 -26.09
N GLU A 25 0.34 6.37 -25.74
CA GLU A 25 0.43 7.01 -24.42
C GLU A 25 0.00 6.05 -23.31
N GLY A 26 -1.15 5.39 -23.46
CA GLY A 26 -1.65 4.40 -22.50
C GLY A 26 -0.68 3.23 -22.34
N LYS A 27 -0.09 2.73 -23.43
CA LYS A 27 0.93 1.66 -23.39
C LYS A 27 2.21 2.10 -22.69
N ILE A 28 2.72 3.30 -22.95
CA ILE A 28 3.90 3.86 -22.27
C ILE A 28 3.67 3.93 -20.76
N LEU A 29 2.52 4.48 -20.34
CA LEU A 29 2.14 4.57 -18.93
C LEU A 29 2.00 3.19 -18.27
N SER A 30 1.41 2.24 -19.00
CA SER A 30 1.21 0.85 -18.56
C SER A 30 2.54 0.09 -18.37
N LEU A 31 3.54 0.35 -19.22
CA LEU A 31 4.90 -0.19 -19.08
C LEU A 31 5.65 0.47 -17.91
N TYR A 32 5.52 1.79 -17.76
CA TYR A 32 6.10 2.52 -16.64
C TYR A 32 5.51 2.10 -15.29
N ALA A 33 4.17 1.95 -15.20
CA ALA A 33 3.48 1.46 -14.01
C ALA A 33 3.85 0.03 -13.62
N ARG A 34 4.33 -0.78 -14.58
CA ARG A 34 4.91 -2.12 -14.32
C ARG A 34 6.35 -2.09 -13.83
N GLY A 35 6.94 -0.91 -13.67
CA GLY A 35 8.29 -0.72 -13.14
C GLY A 35 9.39 -0.75 -14.19
N MET A 36 9.07 -0.66 -15.49
CA MET A 36 10.10 -0.55 -16.53
C MET A 36 10.75 0.84 -16.50
N SER A 37 12.07 0.89 -16.68
CA SER A 37 12.76 2.18 -16.77
C SER A 37 12.42 2.88 -18.08
N VAL A 38 12.59 4.20 -18.12
CA VAL A 38 12.42 5.00 -19.36
C VAL A 38 13.30 4.49 -20.50
N ARG A 39 14.49 3.95 -20.17
CA ARG A 39 15.40 3.34 -21.14
C ARG A 39 14.82 2.03 -21.70
N ASP A 40 14.34 1.16 -20.83
CA ASP A 40 13.76 -0.14 -21.23
C ASP A 40 12.49 0.06 -22.07
N ILE A 41 11.65 1.04 -21.71
CA ILE A 41 10.44 1.38 -22.48
C ILE A 41 10.83 1.83 -23.89
N ARG A 42 11.87 2.67 -24.00
CA ARG A 42 12.35 3.14 -25.30
C ARG A 42 12.86 1.99 -26.17
N GLU A 43 13.71 1.13 -25.62
CA GLU A 43 14.25 -0.04 -26.32
C GLU A 43 13.10 -0.97 -26.75
N HIS A 44 12.12 -1.21 -25.88
CA HIS A 44 10.96 -2.04 -26.18
C HIS A 44 10.08 -1.48 -27.31
N LEU A 45 9.87 -0.16 -27.35
CA LEU A 45 9.09 0.49 -28.40
C LEU A 45 9.85 0.58 -29.72
N GLN A 46 11.17 0.68 -29.68
CA GLN A 46 12.02 0.58 -30.86
C GLN A 46 11.96 -0.84 -31.45
N ASP A 47 12.10 -1.87 -30.62
CA ASP A 47 12.17 -3.26 -31.07
C ASP A 47 10.82 -3.76 -31.62
N LEU A 48 9.71 -3.41 -30.98
CA LEU A 48 8.38 -3.90 -31.38
C LEU A 48 7.70 -3.08 -32.46
N TYR A 49 7.86 -1.75 -32.41
CA TYR A 49 7.10 -0.84 -33.25
C TYR A 49 8.00 0.00 -34.18
N GLY A 50 9.33 -0.14 -34.09
CA GLY A 50 10.28 0.66 -34.88
C GLY A 50 10.25 2.16 -34.53
N LEU A 51 9.71 2.52 -33.36
CA LEU A 51 9.46 3.91 -32.98
C LEU A 51 10.65 4.49 -32.21
N GLU A 52 11.38 5.39 -32.87
CA GLU A 52 12.44 6.17 -32.21
C GLU A 52 11.85 7.30 -31.37
N LEU A 53 11.47 6.98 -30.13
CA LEU A 53 11.04 7.97 -29.15
C LEU A 53 12.24 8.47 -28.33
N SER A 54 12.33 9.78 -28.16
CA SER A 54 13.30 10.34 -27.23
C SER A 54 12.94 10.01 -25.78
N ALA A 55 13.94 9.76 -24.94
CA ALA A 55 13.73 9.58 -23.51
C ALA A 55 13.00 10.78 -22.89
N ALA A 56 13.24 12.00 -23.39
CA ALA A 56 12.55 13.21 -22.97
C ALA A 56 11.04 13.20 -23.30
N PHE A 57 10.61 12.54 -24.38
CA PHE A 57 9.19 12.37 -24.66
C PHE A 57 8.53 11.41 -23.67
N ILE A 58 9.16 10.26 -23.41
CA ILE A 58 8.67 9.28 -22.43
C ILE A 58 8.60 9.90 -21.04
N SER A 59 9.66 10.60 -20.59
CA SER A 59 9.67 11.30 -19.30
C SER A 59 8.56 12.34 -19.19
N ARG A 60 8.37 13.21 -20.20
CA ARG A 60 7.27 14.20 -20.17
C ARG A 60 5.90 13.54 -20.08
N LEU A 61 5.73 12.39 -20.70
CA LEU A 61 4.46 11.66 -20.70
C LEU A 61 4.22 10.98 -19.34
N THR A 62 5.24 10.37 -18.73
CA THR A 62 5.14 9.85 -17.37
C THR A 62 4.97 10.96 -16.33
N ASP A 63 5.62 12.12 -16.53
CA ASP A 63 5.57 13.26 -15.62
C ASP A 63 4.17 13.89 -15.54
N ARG A 64 3.38 13.82 -16.63
CA ARG A 64 1.97 14.24 -16.62
C ARG A 64 1.16 13.47 -15.59
N VAL A 65 1.29 12.14 -15.59
CA VAL A 65 0.61 11.29 -14.59
C VAL A 65 1.26 11.41 -13.22
N LEU A 66 2.58 11.62 -13.13
CA LEU A 66 3.22 11.87 -11.84
C LEU A 66 2.71 13.16 -11.18
N GLN A 67 2.26 14.16 -11.94
CA GLN A 67 1.62 15.34 -11.35
C GLN A 67 0.28 14.97 -10.74
N GLU A 68 -0.58 14.23 -11.44
CA GLU A 68 -1.85 13.73 -10.88
C GLU A 68 -1.62 12.81 -9.67
N VAL A 69 -0.60 11.97 -9.71
CA VAL A 69 -0.19 11.12 -8.59
C VAL A 69 0.34 11.96 -7.43
N LYS A 70 1.12 13.01 -7.68
CA LYS A 70 1.59 13.93 -6.64
C LYS A 70 0.43 14.69 -6.02
N ASP A 71 -0.51 15.15 -6.82
CA ASP A 71 -1.72 15.82 -6.35
C ASP A 71 -2.56 14.85 -5.50
N TRP A 72 -2.64 13.57 -5.89
CA TRP A 72 -3.26 12.50 -5.09
C TRP A 72 -2.48 12.17 -3.81
N GLN A 73 -1.14 12.11 -3.86
CA GLN A 73 -0.27 11.84 -2.69
C GLN A 73 -0.22 13.02 -1.70
N GLN A 74 -0.30 14.24 -2.22
CA GLN A 74 -0.37 15.48 -1.46
C GLN A 74 -1.79 15.82 -1.05
N CYS A 75 -2.78 15.04 -1.50
CA CYS A 75 -4.13 15.08 -0.95
C CYS A 75 -3.99 14.77 0.55
N PRO A 76 -4.21 15.77 1.42
CA PRO A 76 -3.84 15.63 2.81
C PRO A 76 -4.71 14.55 3.44
N LEU A 77 -4.07 13.51 3.99
CA LEU A 77 -4.73 12.61 4.95
C LEU A 77 -4.87 13.38 6.26
N GLU A 78 -5.87 14.25 6.30
CA GLU A 78 -6.23 14.98 7.50
C GLU A 78 -6.76 14.00 8.56
N SER A 79 -6.76 14.41 9.84
CA SER A 79 -7.58 13.75 10.88
C SER A 79 -9.07 13.65 10.48
N VAL A 80 -9.44 14.39 9.44
CA VAL A 80 -10.71 14.40 8.72
C VAL A 80 -10.94 13.13 7.88
N TYR A 81 -9.98 12.22 7.64
CA TYR A 81 -10.28 11.04 6.80
C TYR A 81 -11.40 10.18 7.37
N VAL A 82 -11.39 9.96 8.68
CA VAL A 82 -12.45 9.23 9.38
C VAL A 82 -13.75 10.05 9.39
N THR A 83 -13.65 11.38 9.54
CA THR A 83 -14.78 12.33 9.45
C THR A 83 -15.37 12.39 8.04
N GLU A 84 -14.56 12.15 7.02
CA GLU A 84 -14.94 12.14 5.62
C GLU A 84 -15.71 10.86 5.29
N LEU A 85 -15.32 9.72 5.87
CA LEU A 85 -16.14 8.51 5.79
C LEU A 85 -17.54 8.77 6.34
N GLN A 86 -17.63 9.44 7.49
CA GLN A 86 -18.91 9.85 8.08
C GLN A 86 -19.67 10.83 7.16
N SER A 87 -19.01 11.84 6.59
CA SER A 87 -19.65 12.83 5.71
C SER A 87 -20.11 12.23 4.37
N ARG A 88 -19.47 11.16 3.91
CA ARG A 88 -19.87 10.35 2.75
C ARG A 88 -20.99 9.35 3.07
N GLY A 89 -21.48 9.30 4.31
CA GLY A 89 -22.63 8.50 4.73
C GLY A 89 -22.30 7.16 5.39
N VAL A 90 -21.05 6.91 5.80
CA VAL A 90 -20.73 5.74 6.63
C VAL A 90 -21.29 5.97 8.03
N GLU A 91 -22.25 5.13 8.42
CA GLU A 91 -22.89 5.22 9.73
C GLU A 91 -22.11 4.47 10.83
N ASP A 92 -21.59 3.29 10.49
CA ASP A 92 -20.91 2.42 11.45
C ASP A 92 -19.81 1.56 10.82
N ILE A 93 -18.78 1.27 11.59
CA ILE A 93 -17.64 0.41 11.23
C ILE A 93 -17.46 -0.61 12.36
N LEU A 94 -17.70 -1.89 12.08
CA LEU A 94 -17.57 -2.93 13.11
C LEU A 94 -16.10 -3.15 13.52
N ILE A 95 -15.19 -3.19 12.54
CA ILE A 95 -13.76 -3.40 12.74
C ILE A 95 -12.94 -2.52 11.81
N ALA A 96 -11.91 -1.86 12.36
CA ALA A 96 -10.95 -1.07 11.60
C ALA A 96 -9.54 -1.65 11.78
N CYS A 97 -9.00 -2.27 10.74
CA CYS A 97 -7.63 -2.80 10.72
C CYS A 97 -6.64 -1.73 10.24
N VAL A 98 -5.80 -1.21 11.14
CA VAL A 98 -4.86 -0.11 10.86
C VAL A 98 -3.41 -0.50 11.12
N ASP A 99 -2.45 0.15 10.47
CA ASP A 99 -1.01 -0.17 10.56
C ASP A 99 -0.32 0.29 11.85
N GLY A 100 -1.01 1.06 12.70
CA GLY A 100 -0.53 1.54 13.98
C GLY A 100 0.18 2.89 13.93
N LEU A 101 -0.18 3.74 12.97
CA LEU A 101 0.11 5.16 13.01
C LEU A 101 -0.38 5.77 14.33
N LYS A 102 0.48 6.57 14.97
CA LYS A 102 0.16 7.23 16.24
C LYS A 102 -0.99 8.22 16.04
N GLY A 103 -1.96 8.23 16.96
CA GLY A 103 -3.11 9.13 16.89
C GLY A 103 -4.23 8.66 15.99
N PHE A 104 -4.01 7.61 15.17
CA PHE A 104 -5.02 7.12 14.24
C PHE A 104 -6.08 6.23 14.91
N PRO A 105 -5.71 5.27 15.81
CA PRO A 105 -6.68 4.58 16.66
C PRO A 105 -7.59 5.55 17.43
N GLU A 106 -7.00 6.57 18.04
CA GLU A 106 -7.70 7.56 18.86
C GLU A 106 -8.65 8.42 18.01
N ALA A 107 -8.27 8.74 16.77
CA ALA A 107 -9.14 9.43 15.82
C ALA A 107 -10.35 8.57 15.41
N ILE A 108 -10.15 7.27 15.18
CA ILE A 108 -11.24 6.33 14.85
C ILE A 108 -12.21 6.22 16.02
N GLU A 109 -11.72 6.02 17.23
CA GLU A 109 -12.54 5.90 18.43
C GLU A 109 -13.31 7.20 18.75
N SER A 110 -12.76 8.36 18.39
CA SER A 110 -13.43 9.66 18.54
C SER A 110 -14.66 9.81 17.63
N ILE A 111 -14.58 9.30 16.39
CA ILE A 111 -15.63 9.50 15.37
C ILE A 111 -16.60 8.32 15.31
N PHE A 112 -16.10 7.10 15.49
CA PHE A 112 -16.87 5.87 15.55
C PHE A 112 -16.61 5.11 16.87
N PRO A 113 -17.24 5.53 17.99
CA PRO A 113 -16.94 4.99 19.33
C PRO A 113 -17.20 3.50 19.52
N GLN A 114 -18.03 2.89 18.66
CA GLN A 114 -18.33 1.45 18.70
C GLN A 114 -17.35 0.62 17.86
N THR A 115 -16.47 1.27 17.07
CA THR A 115 -15.53 0.58 16.21
C THR A 115 -14.47 -0.15 17.01
N ARG A 116 -14.26 -1.42 16.69
CA ARG A 116 -13.14 -2.20 17.23
C ARG A 116 -11.88 -1.90 16.42
N VAL A 117 -10.95 -1.16 17.01
CA VAL A 117 -9.64 -0.89 16.39
C VAL A 117 -8.74 -2.11 16.53
N GLN A 118 -8.32 -2.66 15.39
CA GLN A 118 -7.38 -3.76 15.28
C GLN A 118 -6.08 -3.24 14.66
N LEU A 119 -4.93 -3.47 15.31
CA LEU A 119 -3.65 -3.22 14.67
C LEU A 119 -3.29 -4.37 13.72
N CYS A 120 -2.86 -4.05 12.51
CA CYS A 120 -2.61 -5.05 11.49
C CYS A 120 -1.44 -5.96 11.90
N VAL A 121 -1.77 -7.22 12.17
CA VAL A 121 -0.81 -8.25 12.57
C VAL A 121 0.26 -8.45 11.51
N ILE A 122 -0.10 -8.39 10.21
CA ILE A 122 0.85 -8.51 9.10
C ILE A 122 1.87 -7.36 9.11
N HIS A 123 1.43 -6.12 9.29
CA HIS A 123 2.34 -4.98 9.41
C HIS A 123 3.23 -5.10 10.64
N GLN A 124 2.69 -5.54 11.77
CA GLN A 124 3.47 -5.77 12.99
C GLN A 124 4.52 -6.89 12.78
N ILE A 125 4.18 -7.97 12.09
CA ILE A 125 5.13 -9.05 11.72
C ILE A 125 6.23 -8.49 10.81
N ARG A 126 5.87 -7.81 9.71
CA ARG A 126 6.84 -7.24 8.76
C ARG A 126 7.78 -6.26 9.46
N ASN A 127 7.25 -5.40 10.32
CA ASN A 127 8.06 -4.49 11.13
C ASN A 127 9.02 -5.25 12.07
N SER A 128 8.54 -6.31 12.72
CA SER A 128 9.36 -7.15 13.61
C SER A 128 10.55 -7.79 12.89
N LEU A 129 10.34 -8.33 11.70
CA LEU A 129 11.38 -9.01 10.92
C LEU A 129 12.53 -8.08 10.50
N ARG A 130 12.31 -6.77 10.43
CA ARG A 130 13.37 -5.77 10.15
C ARG A 130 14.43 -5.70 11.25
N TYR A 131 14.08 -6.05 12.49
CA TYR A 131 14.98 -6.03 13.64
C TYR A 131 15.60 -7.40 13.95
N ILE A 132 15.18 -8.45 13.23
CA ILE A 132 15.58 -9.83 13.48
C ILE A 132 16.57 -10.26 12.42
N SER A 133 17.69 -10.83 12.86
CA SER A 133 18.71 -11.37 11.96
C SER A 133 18.12 -12.44 11.05
N TYR A 134 18.49 -12.42 9.76
CA TYR A 134 18.03 -13.38 8.75
C TYR A 134 18.10 -14.85 9.21
N LYS A 135 19.17 -15.21 9.95
CA LYS A 135 19.37 -16.57 10.48
C LYS A 135 18.29 -17.01 11.48
N ASP A 136 17.78 -16.07 12.27
CA ASP A 136 16.78 -16.33 13.31
C ASP A 136 15.35 -16.17 12.80
N GLN A 137 15.12 -15.47 11.68
CA GLN A 137 13.78 -15.14 11.17
C GLN A 137 12.88 -16.37 11.02
N ARG A 138 13.41 -17.48 10.50
CA ARG A 138 12.64 -18.72 10.28
C ARG A 138 12.15 -19.33 11.60
N GLU A 139 13.02 -19.37 12.60
CA GLU A 139 12.70 -19.94 13.91
C GLU A 139 11.78 -19.01 14.70
N PHE A 140 12.10 -17.71 14.71
CA PHE A 140 11.26 -16.70 15.33
C PHE A 140 9.85 -16.71 14.74
N MET A 141 9.70 -16.78 13.42
CA MET A 141 8.38 -16.87 12.79
C MET A 141 7.62 -18.11 13.24
N LYS A 142 8.27 -19.26 13.37
CA LYS A 142 7.62 -20.50 13.85
C LYS A 142 7.03 -20.31 15.25
N ASP A 143 7.75 -19.64 16.14
CA ASP A 143 7.28 -19.35 17.49
C ASP A 143 6.18 -18.28 17.46
N LEU A 144 6.36 -17.22 16.66
CA LEU A 144 5.37 -16.14 16.54
C LEU A 144 4.04 -16.60 15.96
N ARG A 145 4.02 -17.60 15.06
CA ARG A 145 2.77 -18.21 14.56
C ARG A 145 1.91 -18.75 15.69
N ARG A 146 2.51 -19.28 16.75
CA ARG A 146 1.76 -19.80 17.91
C ARG A 146 1.01 -18.71 18.65
N VAL A 147 1.53 -17.48 18.63
CA VAL A 147 0.89 -16.31 19.22
C VAL A 147 -0.35 -15.92 18.40
N TYR A 148 -0.18 -15.60 17.11
CA TYR A 148 -1.28 -15.01 16.34
C TYR A 148 -2.24 -16.03 15.69
N GLN A 149 -1.89 -17.32 15.69
CA GLN A 149 -2.78 -18.41 15.23
C GLN A 149 -3.37 -19.21 16.40
N ALA A 150 -3.22 -18.72 17.63
CA ALA A 150 -3.78 -19.35 18.81
C ALA A 150 -5.32 -19.49 18.70
N PRO A 151 -5.92 -20.50 19.37
CA PRO A 151 -7.38 -20.67 19.37
C PRO A 151 -8.10 -19.62 20.22
N THR A 152 -7.45 -19.10 21.26
CA THR A 152 -8.03 -18.12 22.19
C THR A 152 -7.00 -17.06 22.58
N LYS A 153 -7.48 -15.89 23.01
CA LYS A 153 -6.63 -14.79 23.50
C LYS A 153 -5.74 -15.23 24.67
N ALA A 154 -6.27 -16.04 25.59
CA ALA A 154 -5.51 -16.55 26.73
C ALA A 154 -4.31 -17.42 26.30
N VAL A 155 -4.52 -18.34 25.35
CA VAL A 155 -3.42 -19.16 24.79
C VAL A 155 -2.41 -18.28 24.05
N ALA A 156 -2.89 -17.27 23.32
CA ALA A 156 -2.01 -16.32 22.64
C ALA A 156 -1.11 -15.54 23.61
N GLU A 157 -1.65 -15.13 24.77
CA GLU A 157 -0.92 -14.44 25.83
C GLU A 157 0.15 -15.34 26.46
N GLU A 158 -0.19 -16.61 26.73
CA GLU A 158 0.78 -17.60 27.20
C GLU A 158 1.92 -17.81 26.20
N GLU A 159 1.59 -17.97 24.91
CA GLU A 159 2.59 -18.12 23.85
C GLU A 159 3.43 -16.84 23.67
N LEU A 160 2.86 -15.65 23.88
CA LEU A 160 3.61 -14.39 23.87
C LEU A 160 4.62 -14.34 25.03
N VAL A 161 4.26 -14.86 26.21
CA VAL A 161 5.19 -15.01 27.33
C VAL A 161 6.31 -16.00 27.00
N GLN A 162 6.01 -17.12 26.32
CA GLN A 162 7.05 -18.06 25.87
C GLN A 162 7.97 -17.45 24.81
N LEU A 163 7.41 -16.67 23.89
CA LEU A 163 8.16 -15.92 22.89
C LEU A 163 9.12 -14.92 23.57
N GLU A 164 8.66 -14.20 24.59
CA GLU A 164 9.49 -13.30 25.40
C GLU A 164 10.62 -14.04 26.12
N LYS A 165 10.34 -15.19 26.74
CA LYS A 165 11.38 -15.99 27.42
C LYS A 165 12.50 -16.40 26.46
N LYS A 166 12.15 -16.80 25.24
CA LYS A 166 13.12 -17.28 24.25
C LYS A 166 13.86 -16.15 23.53
N TRP A 167 13.14 -15.12 23.12
CA TRP A 167 13.67 -14.08 22.21
C TRP A 167 13.86 -12.72 22.89
N GLY A 168 13.32 -12.50 24.08
CA GLY A 168 13.31 -11.19 24.75
C GLY A 168 14.70 -10.64 25.09
N GLN A 169 15.68 -11.51 25.36
CA GLN A 169 17.06 -11.06 25.58
C GLN A 169 17.75 -10.61 24.28
N ARG A 170 17.49 -11.30 23.16
CA ARG A 170 18.13 -11.02 21.87
C ARG A 170 17.43 -9.88 21.12
N TYR A 171 16.10 -9.84 21.19
CA TYR A 171 15.22 -8.92 20.46
C TYR A 171 14.23 -8.17 21.38
N PRO A 172 14.70 -7.46 22.42
CA PRO A 172 13.84 -6.80 23.39
C PRO A 172 12.93 -5.74 22.78
N ILE A 173 13.38 -5.06 21.72
CA ILE A 173 12.60 -4.03 21.01
C ILE A 173 11.36 -4.65 20.35
N VAL A 174 11.51 -5.83 19.75
CA VAL A 174 10.41 -6.55 19.09
C VAL A 174 9.37 -6.96 20.14
N ILE A 175 9.81 -7.64 21.20
CA ILE A 175 8.90 -8.09 22.25
C ILE A 175 8.17 -6.92 22.93
N ARG A 176 8.88 -5.84 23.24
CA ARG A 176 8.27 -4.62 23.80
C ARG A 176 7.21 -4.05 22.86
N SER A 177 7.49 -4.02 21.55
CA SER A 177 6.53 -3.51 20.56
C SER A 177 5.25 -4.34 20.49
N TRP A 178 5.33 -5.66 20.61
CA TRP A 178 4.15 -6.53 20.66
C TRP A 178 3.37 -6.34 21.96
N LYS A 179 4.05 -6.30 23.11
CA LYS A 179 3.40 -6.13 24.43
C LYS A 179 2.71 -4.79 24.56
N SER A 180 3.34 -3.69 24.14
CA SER A 180 2.75 -2.35 24.23
C SER A 180 1.53 -2.16 23.34
N LYS A 181 1.41 -2.96 22.28
CA LYS A 181 0.34 -2.90 21.28
C LYS A 181 -0.66 -4.06 21.42
N TRP A 182 -0.49 -4.92 22.42
CA TRP A 182 -1.16 -6.22 22.48
C TRP A 182 -2.68 -6.09 22.54
N GLU A 183 -3.17 -5.08 23.25
CA GLU A 183 -4.59 -4.77 23.34
C GLU A 183 -5.24 -4.70 21.95
N HIS A 184 -4.78 -3.80 21.09
CA HIS A 184 -5.29 -3.66 19.73
C HIS A 184 -4.79 -4.75 18.76
N LEU A 185 -3.66 -5.42 19.03
CA LEU A 185 -3.21 -6.55 18.21
C LEU A 185 -4.07 -7.79 18.42
N SER A 186 -4.74 -7.92 19.57
CA SER A 186 -5.51 -9.11 19.96
C SER A 186 -7.02 -8.95 19.79
N THR A 187 -7.52 -7.81 19.31
CA THR A 187 -8.95 -7.53 19.14
C THR A 187 -9.65 -8.55 18.25
N TYR A 188 -8.95 -9.09 17.24
CA TYR A 188 -9.50 -10.09 16.33
C TYR A 188 -9.92 -11.40 17.03
N PHE A 189 -9.42 -11.70 18.25
CA PHE A 189 -9.86 -12.87 19.02
C PHE A 189 -11.34 -12.81 19.41
N GLU A 190 -11.98 -11.64 19.38
CA GLU A 190 -13.42 -11.50 19.63
C GLU A 190 -14.28 -12.06 18.48
N TYR A 191 -13.69 -12.27 17.30
CA TYR A 191 -14.39 -12.70 16.09
C TYR A 191 -14.25 -14.20 15.83
N SER A 192 -15.06 -14.73 14.92
CA SER A 192 -15.04 -16.14 14.52
C SER A 192 -13.74 -16.53 13.80
N PRO A 193 -13.30 -17.80 13.84
CA PRO A 193 -12.06 -18.25 13.19
C PRO A 193 -11.95 -17.88 11.71
N GLU A 194 -13.06 -17.80 10.99
CA GLU A 194 -13.12 -17.39 9.59
C GLU A 194 -12.67 -15.93 9.41
N ILE A 195 -13.17 -15.03 10.25
CA ILE A 195 -12.79 -13.61 10.24
C ILE A 195 -11.33 -13.45 10.70
N ARG A 196 -10.91 -14.18 11.73
CA ARG A 196 -9.52 -14.15 12.21
C ARG A 196 -8.55 -14.48 11.08
N LYS A 197 -8.85 -15.52 10.30
CA LYS A 197 -8.03 -15.94 9.17
C LYS A 197 -7.88 -14.83 8.14
N LEU A 198 -8.92 -14.05 7.85
CA LEU A 198 -8.83 -12.92 6.92
C LEU A 198 -7.88 -11.82 7.42
N ILE A 199 -7.81 -11.59 8.73
CA ILE A 199 -7.01 -10.50 9.34
C ILE A 199 -5.50 -10.76 9.28
N TYR A 200 -5.06 -12.01 9.40
CA TYR A 200 -3.63 -12.38 9.36
C TYR A 200 -3.20 -13.14 8.10
N THR A 201 -4.02 -13.13 7.05
CA THR A 201 -3.61 -13.60 5.72
C THR A 201 -3.00 -12.43 4.94
N THR A 202 -1.93 -12.71 4.19
CA THR A 202 -1.25 -11.73 3.32
C THR A 202 -1.91 -11.62 1.96
#